data_AF-A0AAN6FNM0-F1
#
_entry.id   AF-A0AAN6FNM0-F1
#
_cell.length_a   1.000
_cell.length_b   1.000
_cell.length_c   1.000
_cell.angle_alpha   90.00
_cell.angle_beta   90.00
_cell.angle_gamma   90.00
#
_symmetry.space_group_name_H-M   'P 1'
#
loop_
_entity.id
_entity.type
_entity.pdbx_description
1 polymer ?
#
loop_
_entity_poly.entity_id
_entity_poly.type
_entity_poly.pdbx_seq_one_letter_code
_entity_poly.pdbx_strand_id
1 'polypeptide(L)'
;MAKFVVYEKVAEQVYANFVDKSTASAGMNTAVNLGSGLIAGFAAAIVSQPADTMLSKINKTKGLPGEGTTSRLIKIAKELGIRGSYTGLGARLFMVGTLTAGQFAIYGDIKRVLGATGGVEIAK
;
A
#
# COMPACT_ATOMS: atom_id res chain seq x y z
N MET A 1 -2.29 -8.17 7.58
CA MET A 1 -1.97 -7.63 8.92
C MET A 1 -1.21 -6.31 8.84
N ALA A 2 0.04 -6.26 8.37
CA ALA A 2 0.85 -5.03 8.36
C ALA A 2 0.18 -3.80 7.70
N LYS A 3 -0.46 -3.97 6.54
CA LYS A 3 -1.18 -2.88 5.86
C LYS A 3 -2.30 -2.25 6.71
N PHE A 4 -3.10 -3.06 7.40
CA PHE A 4 -4.22 -2.57 8.21
C PHE A 4 -3.73 -1.83 9.46
N VAL A 5 -2.70 -2.37 10.12
CA VAL A 5 -2.09 -1.71 11.29
C VAL A 5 -1.50 -0.36 10.93
N VAL A 6 -0.77 -0.26 9.80
CA VAL A 6 -0.21 1.03 9.36
C VAL A 6 -1.32 1.98 8.93
N TYR A 7 -2.36 1.48 8.25
CA TYR A 7 -3.52 2.29 7.88
C TYR A 7 -4.20 2.91 9.11
N GLU A 8 -4.51 2.09 10.12
CA GLU A 8 -5.14 2.56 11.35
C GLU A 8 -4.28 3.59 12.07
N LYS A 9 -2.98 3.33 12.22
CA LYS A 9 -2.05 4.25 12.89
C LYS A 9 -1.91 5.58 12.16
N VAL A 10 -1.83 5.56 10.83
CA VAL A 10 -1.72 6.79 10.03
C VAL A 10 -3.03 7.55 10.07
N ALA A 11 -4.18 6.89 9.92
CA ALA A 11 -5.49 7.54 10.00
C ALA A 11 -5.71 8.15 11.39
N GLU A 12 -5.43 7.41 12.47
CA GLU A 12 -5.50 7.91 13.85
C GLU A 12 -4.63 9.15 14.05
N GLN A 13 -3.38 9.14 13.57
CA GLN A 13 -2.49 10.30 13.69
C GLN A 13 -2.99 11.52 12.92
N VAL A 14 -3.59 11.32 11.75
CA VAL A 14 -4.16 12.41 10.94
C VAL A 14 -5.38 13.01 11.62
N TYR A 15 -6.30 12.18 12.15
CA TYR A 15 -7.46 12.66 12.88
C TYR A 15 -7.12 13.26 14.25
N ALA A 16 -6.02 12.84 14.88
CA ALA A 16 -5.60 13.38 16.18
C ALA A 16 -4.90 14.74 16.08
N ASN A 17 -4.15 14.99 15.00
CA ASN A 17 -3.25 16.15 14.92
C ASN A 17 -3.63 17.17 13.84
N PHE A 18 -4.40 16.77 12.82
CA PHE A 18 -4.58 17.60 11.62
C PHE A 18 -6.04 17.79 11.19
N VAL A 19 -6.92 16.85 11.51
CA VAL A 19 -8.32 16.87 11.05
C VAL A 19 -9.26 16.49 12.18
N ASP A 20 -10.06 17.43 12.65
CA ASP A 20 -11.08 17.12 13.64
C ASP A 20 -12.23 16.33 12.99
N LYS A 21 -12.39 15.08 13.42
CA LYS A 21 -13.34 14.12 12.84
C LYS A 21 -14.80 14.59 12.92
N SER A 22 -15.10 15.48 13.87
CA SER A 22 -16.43 16.03 14.10
C SER A 22 -16.82 17.17 13.15
N THR A 23 -15.85 17.86 12.55
CA THR A 23 -16.05 18.99 11.64
C THR A 23 -15.58 18.71 10.21
N ALA A 24 -14.94 17.57 9.98
CA ALA A 24 -14.42 17.17 8.68
C ALA A 24 -15.54 16.92 7.65
N SER A 25 -15.45 17.58 6.49
CA SER A 25 -16.36 17.34 5.38
C SER A 25 -16.20 15.92 4.80
N ALA A 26 -17.23 15.38 4.15
CA ALA A 26 -17.16 14.07 3.48
C ALA A 26 -16.00 13.96 2.47
N GLY A 27 -15.64 15.08 1.82
CA GLY A 27 -14.47 15.15 0.94
C GLY A 27 -13.16 15.04 1.71
N MET A 28 -13.05 15.72 2.86
CA MET A 28 -11.88 15.64 3.74
C MET A 28 -11.70 14.23 4.32
N ASN A 29 -12.77 13.62 4.84
CA ASN A 29 -12.73 12.24 5.35
C ASN A 29 -12.31 11.23 4.26
N THR A 30 -12.80 11.42 3.04
CA THR A 30 -12.38 10.57 1.91
C THR A 30 -10.91 10.78 1.55
N ALA A 31 -10.45 12.03 1.54
CA ALA A 31 -9.03 12.34 1.29
C ALA A 31 -8.12 11.75 2.38
N VAL A 32 -8.51 11.84 3.65
CA VAL A 32 -7.79 11.23 4.78
C VAL A 32 -7.77 9.71 4.66
N ASN A 33 -8.90 9.07 4.33
CA ASN A 33 -8.98 7.61 4.19
C ASN A 33 -8.14 7.10 3.01
N LEU A 34 -8.28 7.71 1.83
CA LEU A 34 -7.52 7.32 0.64
C LEU A 34 -6.02 7.64 0.79
N GLY A 35 -5.67 8.79 1.37
CA GLY A 35 -4.29 9.18 1.67
C GLY A 35 -3.62 8.27 2.70
N SER A 36 -4.33 7.93 3.79
CA SER A 36 -3.86 6.95 4.77
C SER A 36 -3.70 5.57 4.15
N GLY A 37 -4.61 5.19 3.24
CA GLY A 37 -4.52 3.95 2.45
C GLY A 37 -3.30 3.90 1.54
N LEU A 38 -2.92 5.02 0.93
CA LEU A 38 -1.71 5.16 0.11
C LEU A 38 -0.44 4.95 0.94
N ILE A 39 -0.32 5.66 2.07
CA ILE A 39 0.84 5.57 2.97
C ILE A 39 0.95 4.13 3.52
N ALA A 40 -0.16 3.53 3.92
CA ALA A 40 -0.20 2.13 4.34
C ALA A 40 0.19 1.17 3.21
N GLY A 41 -0.22 1.45 1.98
CA GLY A 41 0.17 0.70 0.79
C GLY A 41 1.68 0.77 0.53
N PHE A 42 2.29 1.94 0.68
CA PHE A 42 3.74 2.12 0.54
C PHE A 42 4.51 1.39 1.64
N ALA A 43 4.09 1.54 2.90
CA ALA A 43 4.71 0.82 4.01
C ALA A 43 4.61 -0.70 3.84
N ALA A 44 3.43 -1.20 3.44
CA ALA A 44 3.24 -2.62 3.16
C ALA A 44 4.12 -3.10 2.00
N ALA A 45 4.25 -2.30 0.94
CA ALA A 45 5.14 -2.62 -0.18
C ALA A 45 6.60 -2.68 0.24
N ILE A 46 7.09 -1.73 1.05
CA ILE A 46 8.47 -1.71 1.53
C ILE A 46 8.75 -2.94 2.41
N VAL A 47 7.85 -3.26 3.33
CA VAL A 47 8.02 -4.41 4.25
C VAL A 47 7.93 -5.75 3.52
N SER A 48 7.05 -5.89 2.51
CA SER A 48 6.86 -7.15 1.79
C SER A 48 7.85 -7.38 0.67
N GLN A 49 8.48 -6.32 0.12
CA GLN A 49 9.33 -6.41 -1.06
C GLN A 49 10.46 -7.44 -0.94
N PRO A 50 11.22 -7.52 0.17
CA PRO A 50 12.30 -8.51 0.29
C PRO A 50 11.79 -9.95 0.17
N ALA A 51 10.65 -10.25 0.81
CA ALA A 51 10.02 -11.56 0.73
C ALA A 51 9.47 -11.85 -0.67
N ASP A 52 8.82 -10.87 -1.30
CA ASP A 52 8.25 -10.99 -2.64
C ASP A 52 9.34 -11.22 -3.71
N THR A 53 10.50 -10.55 -3.59
CA THR A 53 11.63 -10.74 -4.49
C THR A 53 12.30 -12.11 -4.29
N MET A 54 12.43 -12.59 -3.05
CA MET A 54 12.93 -13.94 -2.75
C MET A 54 12.02 -15.02 -3.33
N LEU A 55 10.70 -14.91 -3.11
CA LEU A 55 9.70 -15.84 -3.65
C LEU A 55 9.70 -15.84 -5.19
N SER A 56 9.80 -14.67 -5.81
CA SER A 56 9.87 -14.54 -7.27
C SER A 56 11.11 -15.22 -7.85
N LYS A 57 12.28 -15.14 -7.18
CA LYS A 57 13.49 -15.84 -7.62
C LYS A 57 13.40 -17.36 -7.40
N ILE A 58 12.81 -17.82 -6.31
CA ILE A 58 12.59 -19.26 -6.06
C ILE A 58 11.67 -19.87 -7.11
N ASN A 59 10.60 -19.17 -7.47
CA ASN A 59 9.65 -19.66 -8.47
C ASN A 59 10.27 -19.65 -9.89
N LYS A 60 11.23 -18.77 -10.17
CA LYS A 60 11.92 -18.69 -11.47
C LYS A 60 13.09 -19.66 -11.60
N THR A 61 13.74 -20.05 -10.51
CA THR A 61 14.81 -21.06 -10.54
C THR A 61 14.20 -22.45 -10.46
N LYS A 62 14.45 -23.30 -11.47
CA LYS A 62 14.17 -24.73 -11.33
C LYS A 62 15.16 -25.31 -10.31
N GLY A 63 14.66 -26.04 -9.32
CA GLY A 63 15.53 -26.69 -8.33
C GLY A 63 16.44 -27.68 -9.02
N LEU A 64 17.74 -27.63 -8.70
CA LEU A 64 18.67 -28.68 -9.09
C LEU A 64 18.25 -29.99 -8.39
N PRO A 65 18.41 -31.16 -9.04
CA PRO A 65 18.07 -32.43 -8.41
C PRO A 65 18.87 -32.60 -7.11
N GLY A 66 18.18 -32.77 -5.98
CA GLY A 66 18.80 -32.96 -4.65
C GLY A 66 19.03 -31.70 -3.80
N GLU A 67 18.70 -30.49 -4.29
CA GLU A 67 18.82 -29.27 -3.48
C GLU A 67 17.62 -29.06 -2.55
N GLY A 68 17.84 -29.08 -1.24
CA GLY A 68 16.81 -28.75 -0.24
C GLY A 68 16.35 -27.29 -0.33
N THR A 69 15.05 -27.04 -0.13
CA THR A 69 14.41 -25.72 -0.20
C THR A 69 15.14 -24.66 0.65
N THR A 70 15.65 -25.05 1.82
CA THR A 70 16.37 -24.16 2.75
C THR A 70 17.74 -23.74 2.22
N SER A 71 18.49 -24.63 1.56
CA SER A 71 19.79 -24.30 0.95
C SER A 71 19.62 -23.32 -0.20
N ARG A 72 18.56 -23.50 -1.00
CA ARG A 72 18.20 -22.59 -2.10
C ARG A 72 17.80 -21.21 -1.60
N LEU A 73 17.00 -21.13 -0.54
CA LEU A 73 16.66 -19.86 0.12
C LEU A 73 17.92 -19.10 0.58
N ILE A 74 18.87 -19.80 1.21
CA ILE A 74 20.11 -19.18 1.70
C ILE A 74 21.00 -18.70 0.55
N LYS A 75 21.15 -19.48 -0.54
CA LYS A 75 21.87 -19.05 -1.75
C LYS A 75 21.24 -17.81 -2.37
N ILE A 76 19.92 -17.83 -2.57
CA ILE A 76 19.17 -16.73 -3.19
C ILE A 76 19.25 -15.47 -2.32
N ALA A 77 19.17 -15.60 -0.99
CA ALA A 77 19.34 -14.50 -0.07
C ALA A 77 20.76 -13.89 -0.15
N LYS A 78 21.80 -14.72 -0.23
CA LYS A 78 23.19 -14.26 -0.43
C LYS A 78 23.42 -13.58 -1.78
N GLU A 79 22.82 -14.09 -2.86
CA GLU A 79 22.93 -13.51 -4.20
C GLU A 79 22.16 -12.19 -4.35
N LEU A 80 20.97 -12.08 -3.76
CA LEU A 80 20.20 -10.84 -3.79
C LEU A 80 20.87 -9.76 -2.94
N GLY A 81 21.30 -10.11 -1.72
CA GLY A 81 21.72 -9.14 -0.72
C GLY A 81 20.63 -8.10 -0.41
N ILE A 82 20.93 -7.12 0.45
CA ILE A 82 19.96 -6.07 0.83
C ILE A 82 19.54 -5.25 -0.39
N ARG A 83 20.48 -4.90 -1.28
CA ARG A 83 20.21 -4.04 -2.43
C ARG A 83 19.37 -4.73 -3.50
N GLY A 84 19.58 -6.03 -3.72
CA GLY A 84 18.78 -6.83 -4.66
C GLY A 84 17.39 -7.17 -4.11
N SER A 85 17.23 -7.30 -2.79
CA SER A 85 15.91 -7.53 -2.18
C SER A 85 14.89 -6.41 -2.40
N TYR A 86 15.33 -5.19 -2.71
CA TYR A 86 14.44 -4.06 -3.03
C TYR A 86 14.30 -3.79 -4.54
N THR A 87 14.84 -4.65 -5.40
CA THR A 87 14.70 -4.49 -6.85
C THR A 87 13.22 -4.55 -7.23
N GLY A 88 12.73 -3.55 -7.97
CA GLY A 88 11.33 -3.44 -8.36
C GLY A 88 10.42 -2.68 -7.37
N LEU A 89 10.94 -2.22 -6.22
CA LEU A 89 10.17 -1.43 -5.25
C LEU A 89 9.58 -0.16 -5.91
N GLY A 90 10.37 0.56 -6.71
CA GLY A 90 9.90 1.78 -7.39
C GLY A 90 8.70 1.54 -8.30
N ALA A 91 8.71 0.47 -9.09
CA ALA A 91 7.58 0.10 -9.95
C ALA A 91 6.34 -0.27 -9.11
N ARG A 92 6.54 -0.94 -7.97
CA ARG A 92 5.46 -1.28 -7.04
C ARG A 92 4.84 -0.04 -6.39
N LEU A 93 5.68 0.91 -5.95
CA LEU A 93 5.22 2.19 -5.40
C LEU A 93 4.47 3.00 -6.45
N PHE A 94 4.97 3.05 -7.70
CA PHE A 94 4.27 3.69 -8.81
C PHE A 94 2.90 3.07 -9.04
N MET A 95 2.81 1.74 -9.13
CA MET A 95 1.53 1.04 -9.28
C MET A 95 0.55 1.37 -8.15
N VAL A 96 0.99 1.34 -6.88
CA VAL A 96 0.16 1.68 -5.72
C VAL A 96 -0.30 3.15 -5.78
N GLY A 97 0.59 4.06 -6.18
CA GLY A 97 0.28 5.47 -6.36
C GLY A 97 -0.76 5.70 -7.46
N THR A 98 -0.57 5.11 -8.64
CA THR A 98 -1.50 5.23 -9.78
C THR A 98 -2.86 4.62 -9.45
N LEU A 99 -2.91 3.47 -8.77
CA LEU A 99 -4.18 2.87 -8.32
C LEU A 99 -4.93 3.79 -7.36
N THR A 100 -4.22 4.40 -6.40
CA THR A 100 -4.82 5.34 -5.45
C THR A 100 -5.30 6.61 -6.17
N ALA A 101 -4.50 7.16 -7.09
CA ALA A 101 -4.92 8.31 -7.90
C ALA A 101 -6.17 8.00 -8.73
N GLY A 102 -6.25 6.79 -9.29
CA GLY A 102 -7.45 6.29 -9.97
C GLY A 102 -8.67 6.21 -9.04
N GLN A 103 -8.49 5.74 -7.80
CA GLN A 103 -9.55 5.74 -6.78
C GLN A 103 -10.06 7.15 -6.48
N PHE A 104 -9.16 8.14 -6.36
CA PHE A 104 -9.52 9.54 -6.19
C PHE A 104 -10.29 10.10 -7.40
N ALA A 105 -9.83 9.82 -8.61
CA ALA A 105 -10.47 10.31 -9.84
C ALA A 105 -11.88 9.72 -9.99
N ILE A 106 -12.02 8.40 -9.87
CA ILE A 106 -13.32 7.71 -9.99
C ILE A 106 -14.28 8.18 -8.89
N TYR A 107 -13.81 8.29 -7.65
CA TYR A 107 -14.66 8.79 -6.56
C TYR A 107 -15.11 10.23 -6.80
N GLY A 108 -14.21 11.11 -7.25
CA GLY A 108 -14.52 12.48 -7.61
C GLY A 108 -15.54 12.57 -8.75
N ASP A 109 -15.38 11.77 -9.79
CA ASP A 109 -16.28 11.71 -10.93
C ASP A 109 -17.67 11.19 -10.56
N ILE A 110 -17.74 10.10 -9.79
CA ILE A 110 -19.02 9.57 -9.29
C ILE A 110 -19.72 10.62 -8.42
N LYS A 111 -18.99 11.28 -7.52
CA LYS A 111 -19.56 12.33 -6.67
C LYS A 111 -20.07 13.52 -7.47
N ARG A 112 -19.38 13.87 -8.55
CA ARG A 112 -19.78 14.93 -9.50
C ARG A 112 -21.05 14.54 -10.27
N VAL A 113 -21.11 13.34 -10.82
CA VAL A 113 -22.25 12.84 -11.60
C VAL A 113 -23.50 12.69 -10.74
N LEU A 114 -23.35 12.28 -9.48
CA LEU A 114 -24.46 12.14 -8.53
C LEU A 114 -24.96 13.49 -7.97
N GLY A 115 -24.42 14.63 -8.43
CA GLY A 115 -24.78 15.95 -7.90
C GLY A 115 -24.40 16.16 -6.43
N ALA A 116 -23.59 15.25 -5.85
CA ALA A 116 -23.13 15.29 -4.47
C ALA A 116 -21.93 16.24 -4.29
N THR A 117 -21.81 17.28 -5.13
CA THR A 117 -20.77 18.30 -5.04
C THR A 117 -20.97 19.28 -3.86
N GLY A 118 -22.12 19.20 -3.16
CA GLY A 118 -22.44 19.97 -1.95
C GLY A 118 -23.09 19.19 -0.80
N GLY A 119 -22.93 17.86 -0.74
CA GLY A 119 -23.60 17.04 0.29
C GLY A 119 -23.03 17.22 1.71
N VAL A 120 -23.67 18.08 2.49
CA VAL A 120 -23.71 18.06 3.96
C VAL A 120 -24.48 16.80 4.41
N GLU A 121 -24.14 16.27 5.59
CA GLU A 121 -24.74 15.13 6.31
C GLU A 121 -24.29 13.73 5.82
N ILE A 122 -23.97 12.76 6.69
CA ILE A 122 -24.62 12.46 7.96
C ILE A 122 -23.58 12.25 9.08
N ALA A 123 -23.78 12.99 10.16
CA ALA A 123 -23.22 12.72 11.46
C ALA A 123 -23.68 11.36 11.99
N LYS A 124 -22.72 10.50 12.34
CA LYS A 124 -22.84 9.63 13.51
C LYS A 124 -21.48 9.18 13.99
#